data_AF-A0A3S1JQT3-F1
#
_entry.id   AF-A0A3S1JQT3-F1
#
_cell.length_a   1.000
_cell.length_b   1.000
_cell.length_c   1.000
_cell.angle_alpha   90.00
_cell.angle_beta   90.00
_cell.angle_gamma   90.00
#
_symmetry.space_group_name_H-M   'P 1'
#
loop_
_entity.id
_entity.type
_entity.pdbx_description
1 polymer ?
#
loop_
_entity_poly.entity_id
_entity_poly.type
_entity_poly.pdbx_seq_one_letter_code
_entity_poly.pdbx_strand_id
1 'polypeptide(L)' 'MIPSGDGADTFRLVWHELDGPILDAVRRRGFGVVVLERVAPQALSGSGRLEFHEQGVTWTLEAPLPFVQTSVADNAAV' A
#
# COMPACT_ATOMS: atom_id res chain seq x y z
N MET A 1 -6.31 19.54 1.50
CA MET A 1 -5.30 19.88 2.52
C MET A 1 -4.86 18.58 3.18
N ILE A 2 -3.66 18.10 2.86
CA ILE A 2 -3.05 16.95 3.56
C ILE A 2 -2.27 17.55 4.72
N PRO A 3 -2.51 17.17 5.99
CA PRO A 3 -1.71 17.69 7.09
C PRO A 3 -0.27 17.17 6.91
N SER A 4 0.68 18.10 6.85
CA SER A 4 2.11 17.79 6.93
C SER A 4 2.38 17.23 8.33
N GLY A 5 2.60 15.90 8.41
CA GLY A 5 2.93 15.21 9.64
C GLY A 5 4.33 15.57 10.14
N ASP A 6 4.49 15.57 11.46
CA ASP A 6 5.72 15.81 12.20
C ASP A 6 6.94 15.10 11.59
N GLY A 7 7.87 15.86 11.03
CA GLY A 7 9.32 15.59 10.97
C GLY A 7 9.85 14.28 10.34
N ALA A 8 9.00 13.36 9.91
CA ALA A 8 9.37 12.09 9.31
C ALA A 8 8.88 12.05 7.86
N ASP A 9 9.82 11.98 6.93
CA ASP A 9 9.51 11.74 5.51
C ASP A 9 8.62 10.50 5.40
N THR A 10 7.45 10.68 4.80
CA THR A 10 6.43 9.64 4.66
C THR A 10 6.34 9.21 3.20
N PHE A 11 6.41 7.91 2.97
CA PHE A 11 6.13 7.28 1.69
C PHE A 11 4.63 7.00 1.55
N ARG A 12 4.08 7.33 0.38
CA ARG A 12 2.70 6.97 0.01
C ARG A 12 2.67 6.33 -1.37
N LEU A 13 2.15 5.11 -1.45
CA LEU A 13 1.84 4.39 -2.69
C LEU A 13 0.32 4.30 -2.85
N VAL A 14 -0.16 4.64 -4.04
CA VAL A 14 -1.55 4.40 -4.44
C VAL A 14 -1.54 3.57 -5.71
N TRP A 15 -2.14 2.38 -5.64
CA TRP A 15 -2.34 1.49 -6.78
C TRP A 15 -3.82 1.48 -7.13
N HIS A 16 -4.14 1.92 -8.35
CA HIS A 16 -5.46 1.78 -8.97
C HIS A 16 -5.48 0.68 -10.03
N GLU A 17 -6.45 -0.22 -9.91
CA GLU A 17 -6.87 -1.12 -10.98
C GLU A 17 -8.19 -0.58 -11.55
N LEU A 18 -8.25 -0.41 -12.88
CA LEU A 18 -9.38 0.16 -13.61
C LEU A 18 -9.90 -0.83 -14.66
N ASP A 19 -11.14 -0.60 -15.12
CA ASP A 19 -11.81 -1.39 -16.16
C ASP A 19 -11.84 -2.90 -15.87
N GLY A 20 -11.91 -3.24 -14.57
CA GLY A 20 -12.05 -4.62 -14.12
C GLY A 20 -13.46 -5.17 -14.39
N PRO A 21 -13.64 -6.49 -14.41
CA PRO A 21 -14.98 -7.07 -14.43
C PRO A 21 -15.78 -6.53 -13.24
N ILE A 22 -17.10 -6.39 -13.41
CA ILE A 22 -17.99 -5.98 -12.31
C ILE A 22 -17.68 -6.88 -11.13
N LEU A 23 -17.16 -6.27 -10.06
CA LEU A 23 -16.79 -6.99 -8.85
C LEU A 23 -18.08 -7.40 -8.14
N ASP A 24 -18.63 -8.54 -8.55
CA ASP A 24 -19.71 -9.18 -7.80
C ASP A 24 -19.22 -9.36 -6.37
N ALA A 25 -20.07 -8.95 -5.42
CA ALA A 25 -19.82 -8.75 -4.00
C ALA A 25 -19.41 -10.02 -3.21
N VAL A 26 -18.76 -10.97 -3.85
CA VAL A 26 -17.94 -12.00 -3.22
C VAL A 26 -16.70 -11.30 -2.68
N ARG A 27 -16.92 -10.57 -1.57
CA ARG A 27 -15.96 -10.11 -0.57
C ARG A 27 -15.21 -11.31 0.03
N ARG A 28 -14.55 -12.13 -0.79
CA ARG A 28 -13.62 -13.12 -0.29
C ARG A 28 -12.43 -12.34 0.24
N ARG A 29 -12.50 -12.01 1.54
CA ARG A 29 -11.36 -11.61 2.36
C ARG A 29 -10.40 -12.80 2.45
N GLY A 30 -9.77 -13.11 1.32
CA GLY A 30 -8.78 -14.15 1.18
C GLY A 30 -7.41 -13.63 1.57
N PHE A 31 -6.41 -14.48 1.34
CA PHE A 31 -5.02 -14.18 1.67
C PHE A 31 -4.54 -12.82 1.11
N GLY A 32 -4.88 -12.49 -0.14
CA GLY A 32 -4.47 -11.22 -0.76
C GLY A 32 -4.94 -9.97 -0.01
N VAL A 33 -6.17 -9.98 0.51
CA VAL A 33 -6.69 -8.86 1.33
C VAL A 33 -5.91 -8.73 2.63
N VAL A 34 -5.55 -9.84 3.27
CA VAL A 34 -4.72 -9.84 4.49
C VAL A 34 -3.33 -9.30 4.20
N VAL A 35 -2.74 -9.68 3.06
CA VAL A 35 -1.42 -9.18 2.66
C VAL A 35 -1.45 -7.66 2.46
N LEU A 36 -2.43 -7.15 1.73
CA LEU A 36 -2.53 -5.73 1.38
C LEU A 36 -3.01 -4.85 2.55
N GLU A 37 -3.94 -5.31 3.38
CA GLU A 37 -4.42 -4.53 4.54
C GLU A 37 -3.52 -4.66 5.77
N ARG A 38 -2.71 -5.72 5.89
CA ARG A 38 -1.95 -6.00 7.13
C ARG A 38 -0.48 -6.32 6.89
N VAL A 39 -0.15 -7.40 6.18
CA VAL A 39 1.23 -7.93 6.15
C VAL A 39 2.23 -6.94 5.57
N ALA A 40 1.96 -6.41 4.37
CA ALA A 40 2.86 -5.45 3.73
C ALA A 40 2.96 -4.12 4.50
N PRO A 41 1.85 -3.50 4.95
CA PRO A 41 1.93 -2.32 5.83
C PRO A 41 2.71 -2.57 7.12
N GLN A 42 2.48 -3.68 7.80
CA GLN A 42 3.17 -4.01 9.06
C GLN A 42 4.68 -4.17 8.87
N ALA A 43 5.10 -4.78 7.77
CA ALA A 43 6.53 -4.93 7.44
C ALA A 43 7.25 -3.58 7.25
N LEU A 44 6.50 -2.52 6.90
CA LEU A 44 7.01 -1.18 6.63
C LEU A 44 6.71 -0.19 7.76
N SER A 45 6.23 -0.66 8.92
CA SER A 45 5.75 0.19 10.02
C SER A 45 4.71 1.22 9.57
N GLY A 46 3.87 0.83 8.60
CA GLY A 46 2.87 1.66 7.94
C GLY A 46 1.44 1.17 8.10
N SER A 47 0.55 1.74 7.28
CA SER A 47 -0.87 1.41 7.20
C SER A 47 -1.29 1.14 5.75
N GLY A 48 -2.24 0.21 5.56
CA GLY A 48 -2.75 -0.15 4.25
C GLY A 48 -4.28 -0.09 4.22
N ARG A 49 -4.83 0.49 3.16
CA ARG A 49 -6.28 0.59 2.92
C ARG A 49 -6.62 0.03 1.55
N LEU A 50 -7.51 -0.95 1.51
CA LEU A 50 -7.98 -1.57 0.27
C LEU A 50 -9.46 -1.21 0.06
N GLU A 51 -9.76 -0.53 -1.04
CA GLU A 51 -11.09 -0.07 -1.43
C GLU A 51 -11.51 -0.77 -2.72
N PHE A 52 -12.68 -1.41 -2.68
CA PHE A 52 -13.28 -2.04 -3.85
C PHE A 52 -14.32 -1.11 -4.44
N HIS A 53 -14.23 -0.88 -5.75
CA HIS A 53 -15.19 -0.10 -6.54
C HIS A 53 -15.87 -1.04 -7.54
N GLU A 54 -16.96 -0.61 -8.16
CA GLU A 54 -17.71 -1.48 -9.08
C GLU A 54 -16.88 -2.02 -10.25
N GLN A 55 -15.89 -1.25 -10.72
CA GLN A 55 -15.07 -1.55 -11.90
C GLN A 55 -13.56 -1.52 -11.59
N GLY A 56 -13.18 -1.70 -10.32
CA GLY A 56 -11.78 -1.55 -9.95
C GLY A 56 -11.47 -1.67 -8.47
N VAL A 57 -10.19 -1.54 -8.16
CA VAL A 57 -9.66 -1.63 -6.79
C VAL A 57 -8.66 -0.49 -6.59
N THR A 58 -8.73 0.14 -5.42
CA THR A 58 -7.74 1.11 -4.99
C THR A 58 -7.05 0.58 -3.73
N TRP A 59 -5.73 0.44 -3.76
CA TRP A 59 -4.92 0.18 -2.58
C TRP A 59 -4.06 1.39 -2.25
N THR A 60 -4.13 1.87 -1.01
CA THR A 60 -3.25 2.92 -0.48
C THR A 60 -2.38 2.34 0.61
N LEU A 61 -1.06 2.51 0.48
CA LEU A 61 -0.06 2.18 1.50
C LEU A 61 0.64 3.48 1.92
N GLU A 62 0.68 3.73 3.23
CA GLU A 62 1.41 4.84 3.83
C GLU A 62 2.40 4.29 4.87
N ALA A 63 3.66 4.67 4.77
CA ALA A 63 4.73 4.17 5.64
C ALA A 63 5.82 5.23 5.83
N PRO A 64 6.61 5.20 6.93
CA PRO A 64 7.79 6.06 7.03
C PRO A 64 8.80 5.71 5.93
N LEU A 65 9.28 6.74 5.21
CA LEU A 65 10.23 6.59 4.09
C LEU A 65 11.49 5.78 4.45
N PRO A 66 12.08 5.86 5.67
CA PRO A 66 13.25 5.06 6.05
C PRO A 66 13.05 3.53 5.95
N PHE A 67 11.82 3.04 6.05
CA PHE A 67 11.53 1.61 5.94
C PHE A 67 11.27 1.14 4.50
N VAL A 68 11.18 2.08 3.55
CA VAL A 68 10.89 1.79 2.13
C VAL A 68 12.10 2.07 1.25
N GLN A 69 12.86 3.11 1.58
CA GLN A 69 14.04 3.49 0.81
C GLN A 69 15.14 2.43 0.93
N THR A 70 15.77 2.11 -0.19
CA THR A 70 17.04 1.39 -0.21
C THR A 70 18.16 2.40 -0.39
N SER A 71 19.29 2.21 0.29
CA SER A 71 20.49 2.99 0.03
C SER A 71 21.15 2.47 -1.24
N VAL A 72 21.52 3.38 -2.15
CA VAL A 72 22.31 3.03 -3.36
C VAL A 72 23.66 2.37 -2.99
N ALA A 73 24.17 2.62 -1.78
CA ALA A 73 25.39 1.99 -1.28
C ALA A 73 25.23 0.49 -0.94
N ASP A 74 24.00 0.03 -0.66
CA ASP A 74 23.74 -1.37 -0.28
C ASP A 74 23.68 -2.30 -1.51
N ASN A 75 23.50 -1.74 -2.71
CA ASN A 75 23.33 -2.51 -3.95
C ASN A 75 24.65 -2.78 -4.71
N ALA A 76 25.80 -2.31 -4.19
CA ALA A 76 27.11 -2.49 -4.83
C ALA A 76 27.88 -3.73 -4.33
N ALA A 77 27.29 -4.55 -3.46
CA ALA A 77 27.96 -5.66 -2.78
C ALA A 77 27.56 -7.06 -3.28
N VAL A 78 26.97 -7.20 -4.47
CA VAL A 78 26.62 -8.50 -5.08
C VAL A 78 27.32 -8.75 -6.40
#